data_AF-L5JQC9-F1
#
_entry.id   AF-L5JQC9-F1
#
_cell.length_a   1.000
_cell.length_b   1.000
_cell.length_c   1.000
_cell.angle_alpha   90.00
_cell.angle_beta   90.00
_cell.angle_gamma   90.00
#
_symmetry.space_group_name_H-M   'P 1'
#
loop_
_entity.id
_entity.type
_entity.pdbx_description
1 polymer ?
#
loop_
_entity_poly.entity_id
_entity_poly.type
_entity_poly.pdbx_seq_one_letter_code
_entity_poly.pdbx_strand_id
1 'polypeptide(L)'
;MELLAEFVGPDGQLQQLRVPCEAPGDADPFQGLLSGVAQMRELVVELFDSLVQREPQGRVAAAPDEDLDGDDEDDAEDENNIDNRTNSDGPSAKRPKPPS
;
A
#
# COMPACT_ATOMS: atom_id res chain seq x y z
N MET A 1 8.68 -12.35 20.11
CA MET A 1 7.98 -12.01 18.85
C MET A 1 8.42 -10.59 18.46
N GLU A 2 8.40 -10.23 17.18
CA GLU A 2 8.77 -8.90 16.70
C GLU A 2 7.80 -8.44 15.60
N LEU A 3 7.46 -7.16 15.59
CA LEU A 3 6.74 -6.48 14.50
C LEU A 3 7.73 -5.73 13.63
N LEU A 4 7.53 -5.84 12.31
CA LEU A 4 8.32 -5.17 11.29
C LEU A 4 7.38 -4.36 10.40
N ALA A 5 7.79 -3.14 10.06
CA ALA A 5 7.16 -2.33 9.02
C ALA A 5 8.22 -1.78 8.08
N GLU A 6 7.90 -1.74 6.79
CA GLU A 6 8.78 -1.26 5.74
C GLU A 6 8.04 -0.21 4.92
N PHE A 7 8.69 0.94 4.75
CA PHE A 7 8.20 2.05 3.93
C PHE A 7 9.23 2.35 2.85
N VAL A 8 8.79 2.38 1.59
CA VAL A 8 9.62 2.79 0.46
C VAL A 8 9.11 4.14 -0.01
N GLY A 9 9.93 5.17 0.16
CA GLY A 9 9.60 6.54 -0.24
C GLY A 9 9.57 6.72 -1.77
N PRO A 10 9.02 7.84 -2.27
CA PRO A 10 9.04 8.17 -3.69
C PRO A 10 10.45 8.39 -4.25
N ASP A 11 11.43 8.67 -3.38
CA ASP A 11 12.86 8.73 -3.69
C ASP A 11 13.53 7.34 -3.74
N GLY A 12 12.76 6.26 -3.52
CA GLY A 12 13.23 4.89 -3.47
C GLY A 12 13.96 4.52 -2.18
N GLN A 13 14.01 5.40 -1.17
CA GLN A 13 14.64 5.09 0.10
C GLN A 13 13.75 4.15 0.93
N LEU A 14 14.34 3.03 1.36
CA LEU A 14 13.71 2.08 2.27
C LEU A 14 13.94 2.53 3.72
N GLN A 15 12.86 2.63 4.48
CA GLN A 15 12.87 2.86 5.92
C GLN A 15 12.19 1.68 6.62
N GLN A 16 12.87 1.11 7.61
CA GLN A 16 12.38 -0.06 8.34
C GLN A 16 12.17 0.29 9.81
N LEU A 17 11.00 -0.06 10.34
CA LEU A 17 10.63 0.06 11.74
C LEU A 17 10.55 -1.33 12.36
N ARG A 18 11.04 -1.46 13.60
CA ARG A 18 11.11 -2.73 14.33
C ARG A 18 10.64 -2.53 15.75
N VAL A 19 9.72 -3.38 16.20
CA VAL A 19 9.19 -3.34 17.57
C VAL A 19 9.23 -4.74 18.18
N PRO A 20 10.08 -4.99 19.19
CA PRO A 20 10.03 -6.23 19.95
C PRO A 20 8.72 -6.30 20.74
N CYS A 21 8.02 -7.42 20.63
CA CYS A 21 6.76 -7.70 21.33
C CYS A 21 7.02 -8.67 22.48
N GLU A 22 7.88 -8.27 23.41
CA GLU A 22 8.21 -9.09 24.58
C GLU A 22 7.10 -8.95 25.63
N ALA A 23 6.63 -10.09 26.14
CA ALA A 23 5.76 -10.15 27.30
C ALA A 23 6.62 -10.51 28.53
N PRO A 24 6.45 -9.84 29.68
CA PRO A 24 7.25 -10.15 30.86
C PRO A 24 6.86 -11.51 31.46
N GLY A 25 7.81 -12.44 31.55
CA GLY A 25 7.64 -13.73 32.24
C GLY A 25 6.56 -14.62 31.61
N ASP A 26 5.65 -15.15 32.44
CA ASP A 26 4.48 -15.97 32.03
C ASP A 26 3.26 -15.12 31.62
N ALA A 27 3.44 -13.82 31.35
CA ALA A 27 2.34 -12.97 30.90
C ALA A 27 1.76 -13.49 29.56
N ASP A 28 0.47 -13.22 29.36
CA ASP A 28 -0.23 -13.58 28.14
C ASP A 28 0.52 -13.05 26.89
N PRO A 29 0.88 -13.92 25.93
CA PRO A 29 1.64 -13.52 24.74
C PRO A 29 1.00 -12.38 23.93
N PHE A 30 -0.33 -12.24 23.98
CA PHE A 30 -1.02 -11.16 23.28
C PHE A 30 -0.84 -9.80 23.95
N GLN A 31 -0.50 -9.72 25.24
CA GLN A 31 -0.19 -8.44 25.90
C GLN A 31 1.06 -7.78 25.31
N GLY A 32 2.12 -8.58 25.08
CA GLY A 32 3.33 -8.09 24.41
C GLY A 32 3.03 -7.62 22.98
N LEU A 33 2.15 -8.34 22.27
CA LEU A 33 1.71 -7.96 20.93
C LEU A 33 0.89 -6.65 20.93
N LEU A 34 -0.06 -6.50 21.84
CA LEU A 34 -0.88 -5.27 21.95
C LEU A 34 -0.01 -4.05 22.23
N SER A 35 0.93 -4.18 23.17
CA SER A 35 1.92 -3.12 23.45
C SER A 35 2.77 -2.81 22.23
N GLY A 36 3.22 -3.85 21.52
CA GLY A 36 4.02 -3.68 20.30
C GLY A 36 3.26 -2.98 19.17
N VAL A 37 1.98 -3.28 18.98
CA VAL A 37 1.12 -2.62 17.98
C VAL A 37 0.91 -1.15 18.33
N ALA A 38 0.70 -0.83 19.61
CA ALA A 38 0.58 0.56 20.05
C ALA A 38 1.86 1.36 19.74
N GLN A 39 3.03 0.81 20.09
CA GLN A 39 4.32 1.45 19.79
C GLN A 39 4.60 1.56 18.29
N MET A 40 4.30 0.53 17.50
CA MET A 40 4.47 0.60 16.05
C MET A 40 3.62 1.71 15.44
N ARG A 41 2.41 1.92 15.95
CA ARG A 41 1.53 3.02 15.52
C ARG A 41 2.18 4.38 15.74
N GLU A 42 2.79 4.60 16.90
CA GLU A 42 3.49 5.86 17.22
C GLU A 42 4.68 6.08 16.29
N LEU A 43 5.51 5.06 16.06
CA LEU A 43 6.65 5.15 15.15
C LEU A 43 6.24 5.45 13.70
N VAL A 44 5.14 4.86 13.24
CA VAL A 44 4.59 5.14 11.91
C VAL A 44 4.09 6.59 11.82
N VAL A 45 3.42 7.10 12.86
CA VAL A 45 2.99 8.51 12.90
C VAL A 45 4.21 9.43 12.85
N GLU A 46 5.23 9.19 13.67
CA GLU A 46 6.45 10.00 13.71
C GLU A 46 7.20 9.99 12.36
N LEU A 47 7.25 8.83 11.70
CA LEU A 47 7.82 8.68 10.37
C LEU A 47 7.12 9.61 9.36
N PHE A 48 5.79 9.60 9.32
CA PHE A 48 5.04 10.41 8.37
C PHE A 48 5.00 11.89 8.75
N ASP A 49 4.94 12.23 10.03
CA ASP A 49 5.05 13.63 10.49
C ASP A 49 6.37 14.25 10.02
N SER A 50 7.47 13.50 10.13
CA SER A 50 8.79 13.96 9.65
C SER A 50 8.83 14.18 8.13
N LEU A 51 8.10 13.37 7.36
CA LEU A 51 8.01 13.49 5.91
C LEU A 51 7.12 14.67 5.49
N VAL A 52 5.98 14.88 6.15
CA VAL A 52 5.07 16.02 5.91
C VAL A 52 5.79 17.34 6.21
N GLN A 53 6.60 17.39 7.27
CA GLN A 53 7.39 18.60 7.59
C GLN A 53 8.54 18.83 6.61
N ARG A 54 9.00 17.79 5.90
CA ARG A 54 10.06 17.87 4.90
C ARG A 54 9.55 18.23 3.50
N GLU A 55 8.25 18.09 3.24
CA GLU A 55 7.67 18.65 2.02
C GLU A 55 7.83 20.18 2.05
N PRO A 56 8.62 20.76 1.13
CA PRO A 56 8.79 22.20 1.11
C PRO A 56 7.43 22.83 0.78
N GLN A 57 7.17 24.01 1.34
CA GLN A 57 6.04 24.89 0.99
C GLN A 57 5.97 25.31 -0.50
N GLY A 58 6.66 24.61 -1.40
CA GLY A 58 6.79 24.91 -2.82
C GLY A 58 5.63 24.46 -3.71
N ARG A 59 4.56 23.87 -3.17
CA ARG A 59 3.33 23.58 -3.96
C ARG A 59 2.19 24.58 -3.76
N VAL A 60 2.34 25.56 -2.85
CA VAL A 60 1.35 26.66 -2.69
C VAL A 60 1.87 27.93 -3.35
N ALA A 61 1.91 27.90 -4.68
CA ALA A 61 1.85 29.09 -5.51
C ALA A 61 1.08 28.73 -6.80
N ALA A 62 -0.10 28.12 -6.64
CA ALA A 62 -1.12 28.27 -7.66
C ALA A 62 -1.58 29.73 -7.57
N ALA A 63 -1.36 30.48 -8.64
CA ALA A 63 -1.86 31.83 -8.81
C ALA A 63 -3.39 31.88 -8.53
N PRO A 64 -3.93 33.02 -8.08
CA PRO A 64 -5.37 33.19 -8.04
C PRO A 64 -5.83 33.42 -9.47
N ASP A 65 -6.16 32.35 -10.19
CA ASP A 65 -6.96 32.48 -11.42
C ASP A 65 -8.42 32.61 -10.99
N GLU A 66 -8.98 33.71 -11.47
CA GLU A 66 -10.30 34.24 -11.19
C GLU A 66 -11.39 33.28 -11.68
N ASP A 67 -12.52 33.29 -10.96
CA ASP A 67 -13.88 32.91 -11.38
C ASP A 67 -14.03 32.27 -12.76
N LEU A 68 -14.54 31.02 -12.82
CA LEU A 68 -15.68 30.68 -13.70
C LEU A 68 -16.42 29.46 -13.15
N ASP A 69 -17.60 29.76 -12.62
CA ASP A 69 -18.82 28.95 -12.58
C ASP A 69 -18.95 28.00 -13.79
N GLY A 70 -19.21 26.72 -13.52
CA GLY A 70 -19.23 25.66 -14.52
C GLY A 70 -19.65 24.33 -13.93
N ASP A 71 -20.88 24.29 -13.45
CA ASP A 71 -21.69 23.08 -13.27
C ASP A 71 -21.63 22.22 -14.55
N ASP A 72 -21.03 21.02 -14.45
CA ASP A 72 -21.23 19.95 -15.42
C ASP A 72 -20.98 18.60 -14.72
N GLU A 73 -22.03 18.08 -14.10
CA GLU A 73 -22.12 16.67 -13.72
C GLU A 73 -22.20 15.82 -14.99
N ASP A 74 -21.05 15.36 -15.49
CA ASP A 74 -21.01 14.27 -16.46
C ASP A 74 -20.42 13.01 -15.81
N ASP A 75 -21.35 12.27 -15.20
CA ASP A 75 -21.25 10.88 -14.77
C ASP A 75 -21.08 9.98 -16.01
N ALA A 76 -19.84 9.90 -16.51
CA ALA A 76 -19.48 8.94 -17.54
C ALA A 76 -19.01 7.64 -16.88
N GLU A 77 -19.96 6.72 -16.65
CA GLU A 77 -19.66 5.33 -16.35
C GLU A 77 -18.80 4.73 -17.48
N ASP A 78 -17.54 4.44 -17.16
CA ASP A 78 -16.60 3.79 -18.06
C ASP A 78 -17.07 2.35 -18.35
N GLU A 79 -17.62 2.19 -19.54
CA GLU A 79 -18.15 0.94 -20.09
C GLU A 79 -17.04 -0.13 -20.13
N ASN A 80 -17.17 -1.13 -19.26
CA ASN A 80 -16.38 -2.37 -19.30
C ASN A 80 -16.67 -3.15 -20.59
N ASN A 81 -16.07 -2.77 -21.71
CA ASN A 81 -16.02 -3.62 -22.90
C ASN A 81 -14.79 -4.54 -22.82
N ILE A 82 -14.88 -5.57 -21.98
CA ILE A 82 -14.01 -6.73 -22.15
C ILE A 82 -14.51 -7.53 -23.36
N ASP A 83 -13.92 -7.22 -24.52
CA ASP A 83 -13.99 -8.04 -25.72
C ASP A 83 -13.53 -9.46 -25.40
N ASN A 84 -14.47 -10.32 -25.02
CA ASN A 84 -14.29 -11.76 -24.91
C ASN A 84 -14.10 -12.34 -26.32
N ARG A 85 -12.95 -12.06 -26.93
CA ARG A 85 -12.50 -12.73 -28.14
C ARG A 85 -12.16 -14.16 -27.80
N THR A 86 -13.16 -14.99 -28.06
CA THR A 86 -13.06 -16.41 -28.40
C THR A 86 -11.72 -16.76 -29.04
N ASN A 87 -10.86 -17.44 -28.29
CA ASN A 87 -9.82 -18.28 -28.87
C ASN A 87 -10.26 -19.71 -28.62
N SER A 88 -11.14 -20.16 -29.52
CA SER A 88 -11.48 -21.56 -29.67
C SER A 88 -10.25 -22.34 -30.15
N ASP A 89 -9.92 -23.38 -29.37
CA ASP A 89 -9.38 -24.68 -29.76
C ASP A 89 -8.10 -24.74 -30.62
N GLY A 90 -7.00 -25.16 -29.97
CA GLY A 90 -5.79 -25.69 -30.60
C GLY A 90 -5.42 -27.03 -29.96
N PRO A 91 -4.93 -28.03 -30.73
CA PRO A 91 -5.18 -29.45 -30.45
C PRO A 91 -4.34 -30.08 -29.33
N SER A 92 -4.99 -31.00 -28.60
CA SER A 92 -4.51 -32.01 -27.63
C SER A 92 -2.98 -32.20 -27.46
N ALA A 93 -2.50 -31.99 -26.23
CA ALA A 93 -1.18 -32.44 -25.80
C ALA A 93 -1.11 -33.99 -25.80
N LYS A 94 -0.28 -34.56 -26.67
CA LYS A 94 0.04 -35.99 -26.63
C LYS A 94 0.76 -36.33 -25.33
N ARG A 95 0.16 -37.21 -24.51
CA ARG A 95 0.74 -37.81 -23.31
C ARG A 95 1.94 -38.69 -23.66
N PRO A 96 3.16 -38.47 -23.13
CA PRO A 96 4.24 -39.45 -23.24
C PRO A 96 3.92 -40.69 -22.39
N LYS A 97 4.21 -41.89 -22.91
CA LYS A 97 4.10 -43.16 -22.19
C LYS A 97 5.38 -43.38 -21.37
N PRO A 98 5.31 -43.83 -20.11
CA PRO A 98 6.51 -44.08 -19.30
C PRO A 98 7.31 -45.28 -19.84
N PRO A 99 8.63 -45.33 -19.58
CA PRO A 99 9.57 -46.23 -20.23
C PRO A 99 9.37 -47.69 -19.80
N SER A 100 9.84 -48.61 -20.65
CA SER A 100 9.96 -50.04 -20.34
C SER A 100 11.40 -50.50 -20.52
#